data_AF-A0A975LZ86-F1
#
_entry.id   AF-A0A975LZ86-F1
#
_cell.length_a   1.000
_cell.length_b   1.000
_cell.length_c   1.000
_cell.angle_alpha   90.00
_cell.angle_beta   90.00
_cell.angle_gamma   90.00
#
_symmetry.space_group_name_H-M   'P 1'
#
loop_
_entity.id
_entity.type
_entity.pdbx_description
1 polymer ?
#
loop_
_entity_poly.entity_id
_entity_poly.type
_entity_poly.pdbx_seq_one_letter_code
_entity_poly.pdbx_strand_id
1 'polypeptide(L)'
;MFDIMIKILIYSFYISIVLWAIILLFRVFIAIKSDLNIKEKVLTVILPCNIGVFAYIKNELWLKITRLLIVGLCVTSFLASLFLLNSIIGFY
;
A
#
# COMPACT_ATOMS: atom_id res chain seq x y z
N MET A 1 7.53 -27.46 -9.29
CA MET A 1 7.78 -26.52 -8.15
C MET A 1 8.05 -25.10 -8.63
N PHE A 2 8.92 -24.89 -9.63
CA PHE A 2 9.24 -23.55 -10.13
C PHE A 2 8.04 -22.79 -10.72
N ASP A 3 7.18 -23.46 -11.49
CA ASP A 3 5.92 -22.87 -12.02
C ASP A 3 4.99 -22.31 -10.96
N ILE A 4 4.89 -23.00 -9.81
CA ILE A 4 4.02 -22.57 -8.70
C ILE A 4 4.58 -21.27 -8.09
N MET A 5 5.91 -21.21 -7.95
CA MET A 5 6.60 -20.02 -7.45
C MET A 5 6.41 -18.82 -8.39
N ILE A 6 6.53 -19.01 -9.70
CA ILE A 6 6.28 -17.96 -10.71
C ILE A 6 4.82 -17.47 -10.63
N LYS A 7 3.84 -18.38 -10.54
CA LYS A 7 2.42 -17.98 -10.40
C LYS A 7 2.18 -17.15 -9.15
N ILE A 8 2.75 -17.54 -8.01
CA ILE A 8 2.64 -16.77 -6.75
C ILE A 8 3.22 -15.36 -6.92
N LEU A 9 4.38 -15.25 -7.58
CA LEU A 9 5.04 -13.98 -7.85
C LEU A 9 4.19 -13.05 -8.75
N ILE A 10 3.59 -13.59 -9.82
CA ILE A 10 2.68 -12.85 -10.70
C ILE A 10 1.45 -12.37 -9.94
N TYR A 11 0.80 -13.25 -9.18
CA TYR A 11 -0.36 -12.86 -8.38
C TYR A 11 0.02 -11.81 -7.33
N SER A 12 1.20 -11.91 -6.71
CA SER A 12 1.68 -10.92 -5.75
C SER A 12 1.86 -9.53 -6.35
N PHE A 13 2.31 -9.44 -7.61
CA PHE A 13 2.39 -8.19 -8.37
C PHE A 13 1.02 -7.55 -8.55
N TYR A 14 0.02 -8.31 -9.02
CA TYR A 14 -1.35 -7.80 -9.16
C TYR A 14 -1.95 -7.40 -7.81
N ILE A 15 -1.74 -8.20 -6.76
CA ILE A 15 -2.20 -7.90 -5.40
C ILE A 15 -1.57 -6.60 -4.88
N SER A 16 -0.28 -6.36 -5.13
CA SER A 16 0.41 -5.12 -4.72
C SER A 16 -0.22 -3.89 -5.38
N ILE A 17 -0.53 -3.95 -6.69
CA ILE A 17 -1.20 -2.86 -7.41
C ILE A 17 -2.59 -2.59 -6.82
N VAL A 18 -3.37 -3.64 -6.57
CA VAL A 18 -4.70 -3.51 -5.98
C VAL A 18 -4.61 -2.93 -4.57
N LEU A 19 -3.65 -3.38 -3.75
CA LEU A 19 -3.43 -2.82 -2.41
C LEU A 19 -3.07 -1.33 -2.47
N TRP A 20 -2.25 -0.92 -3.43
CA TRP A 20 -1.92 0.50 -3.64
C TRP A 20 -3.17 1.34 -3.90
N ALA A 21 -4.05 0.88 -4.78
CA ALA A 21 -5.30 1.56 -5.08
C ALA A 21 -6.23 1.62 -3.85
N ILE A 22 -6.38 0.51 -3.13
CA ILE A 22 -7.17 0.44 -1.89
C ILE A 22 -6.65 1.42 -0.85
N ILE A 23 -5.34 1.46 -0.63
CA ILE A 23 -4.73 2.40 0.34
C ILE A 23 -5.03 3.83 -0.07
N LEU A 24 -4.91 4.19 -1.35
CA LEU A 24 -5.17 5.53 -1.83
C LEU A 24 -6.64 5.94 -1.58
N LEU A 25 -7.59 5.06 -1.90
CA LEU A 25 -9.01 5.27 -1.59
C LEU A 25 -9.26 5.40 -0.09
N PHE A 26 -8.60 4.56 0.72
CA PHE A 26 -8.71 4.58 2.17
C PHE A 26 -8.20 5.91 2.75
N ARG A 27 -7.12 6.47 2.22
CA ARG A 27 -6.62 7.80 2.63
C ARG A 27 -7.61 8.90 2.35
N VAL A 28 -8.23 8.90 1.17
CA VAL A 28 -9.27 9.87 0.81
C VAL A 28 -10.46 9.73 1.75
N PHE A 29 -10.90 8.49 2.00
CA PHE A 29 -12.00 8.22 2.91
C PHE A 29 -11.74 8.73 4.33
N ILE A 30 -10.55 8.48 4.89
CA ILE A 30 -10.22 8.97 6.23
C ILE A 30 -10.10 10.50 6.22
N ALA A 31 -9.49 11.11 5.19
CA ALA A 31 -9.38 12.56 5.10
C ALA A 31 -10.75 13.24 5.06
N ILE A 32 -11.75 12.65 4.39
CA ILE A 32 -13.13 13.16 4.38
C ILE A 32 -13.78 13.02 5.75
N LYS A 33 -13.66 11.84 6.38
CA LYS A 33 -14.33 11.49 7.65
C LYS A 33 -13.71 12.17 8.88
N SER A 34 -12.46 12.63 8.78
CA SER A 34 -11.75 13.29 9.89
C SER A 34 -12.12 14.76 9.99
N ASP A 35 -12.24 15.25 11.23
CA ASP A 35 -12.40 16.68 11.56
C ASP A 35 -11.05 17.42 11.45
N LEU A 36 -10.49 17.42 10.24
CA LEU A 36 -9.22 18.08 9.92
C LEU A 36 -9.45 19.37 9.13
N ASN A 37 -8.54 20.33 9.26
CA ASN A 37 -8.56 21.51 8.39
C ASN A 37 -8.33 21.11 6.93
N ILE A 38 -8.83 21.91 5.98
CA ILE A 38 -8.70 21.62 4.53
C ILE A 38 -7.23 21.37 4.13
N LYS A 39 -6.29 22.17 4.67
CA LYS A 39 -4.84 21.99 4.45
C LYS A 39 -4.35 20.62 4.93
N GLU A 40 -4.78 20.19 6.11
CA GLU A 40 -4.40 18.90 6.70
C GLU A 40 -5.01 17.74 5.92
N LYS A 41 -6.27 17.85 5.47
CA LYS A 41 -6.92 16.84 4.61
C LYS A 41 -6.14 16.59 3.33
N VAL A 42 -5.70 17.68 2.67
CA VAL A 42 -4.91 17.59 1.44
C VAL A 42 -3.54 16.97 1.71
N LEU A 43 -2.86 17.39 2.79
CA LEU A 43 -1.58 16.81 3.21
C LEU A 43 -1.71 15.32 3.52
N THR A 44 -2.78 14.90 4.19
CA THR A 44 -3.05 13.49 4.53
C THR A 44 -3.15 12.60 3.29
N VAL A 45 -3.62 13.11 2.15
CA VAL A 45 -3.72 12.34 0.89
C VAL A 45 -2.43 12.42 0.07
N ILE A 46 -1.84 13.61 -0.06
CA ILE A 46 -0.69 13.86 -0.96
C ILE A 46 0.63 13.33 -0.40
N LEU A 47 0.85 13.40 0.92
CA LEU A 47 2.12 12.98 1.51
C LEU A 47 2.44 11.51 1.12
N PRO A 48 3.66 11.17 0.70
CA PRO A 48 3.99 9.78 0.40
C PRO A 48 3.95 8.90 1.67
N CYS A 49 3.90 7.59 1.47
CA CYS A 49 4.06 6.58 2.53
C CYS A 49 3.10 6.69 3.74
N ASN A 50 1.87 7.20 3.54
CA ASN A 50 0.88 7.38 4.62
C ASN A 50 1.36 8.25 5.80
N ILE A 51 2.42 9.05 5.64
CA ILE A 51 2.96 9.90 6.71
C ILE A 51 1.91 10.88 7.22
N GLY A 52 1.15 11.48 6.28
CA GLY A 52 0.07 12.39 6.62
C GLY A 52 -1.11 11.70 7.34
N VAL A 53 -1.22 10.37 7.29
CA VAL A 53 -2.22 9.64 8.09
C VAL A 53 -1.74 9.54 9.53
N PHE A 54 -0.48 9.15 9.75
CA PHE A 54 0.09 9.02 11.10
C PHE A 54 0.29 10.36 11.82
N ALA A 55 0.52 11.45 11.07
CA ALA A 55 0.76 12.77 11.65
C ALA A 55 -0.52 13.46 12.14
N TYR A 56 -1.63 13.32 11.39
CA TYR A 56 -2.83 14.14 11.61
C TYR A 56 -4.01 13.36 12.19
N ILE A 57 -4.10 12.04 11.97
CA ILE A 57 -5.23 11.24 12.47
C ILE A 57 -4.91 10.68 13.85
N LYS A 58 -5.72 11.05 14.85
CA LYS A 58 -5.57 10.59 16.24
C LYS A 58 -6.36 9.34 16.59
N ASN A 59 -7.20 8.85 15.68
CA ASN A 59 -8.06 7.72 15.96
C ASN A 59 -7.28 6.40 15.74
N GLU A 60 -7.07 5.67 16.85
CA GLU A 60 -6.25 4.45 16.90
C GLU A 60 -6.72 3.33 15.97
N LEU A 61 -8.04 3.21 15.72
CA LEU A 61 -8.56 2.15 14.84
C LEU A 61 -8.09 2.36 13.40
N TRP A 62 -8.17 3.58 12.89
CA TRP A 62 -7.71 3.91 11.54
C TRP A 62 -6.20 3.76 11.42
N LEU A 63 -5.44 4.12 12.47
CA LEU A 63 -3.99 3.92 12.50
C LEU A 63 -3.61 2.43 12.46
N LYS A 64 -4.32 1.57 13.21
CA LYS A 64 -4.10 0.11 13.18
C LYS A 64 -4.39 -0.48 11.81
N ILE A 65 -5.52 -0.13 11.19
CA ILE A 65 -5.90 -0.62 9.86
C ILE A 65 -4.88 -0.16 8.81
N THR A 66 -4.50 1.13 8.85
CA THR A 66 -3.51 1.69 7.92
C THR A 66 -2.16 0.98 8.08
N ARG A 67 -1.73 0.69 9.31
CA ARG A 67 -0.48 -0.06 9.57
C ARG A 67 -0.54 -1.47 8.98
N LEU A 68 -1.66 -2.18 9.15
CA LEU A 68 -1.82 -3.53 8.61
C LEU A 68 -1.81 -3.53 7.08
N LEU A 69 -2.48 -2.55 6.44
CA LEU A 69 -2.45 -2.36 4.99
C LEU A 69 -1.03 -2.08 4.48
N ILE A 70 -0.26 -1.23 5.17
CA ILE A 70 1.14 -0.93 4.80
C ILE A 70 2.02 -2.18 4.90
N VAL A 71 1.88 -2.96 5.97
CA VAL A 71 2.65 -4.22 6.12
C VAL A 71 2.32 -5.19 4.99
N GLY A 72 1.04 -5.38 4.67
CA GLY A 72 0.61 -6.21 3.54
C GLY A 72 1.15 -5.69 2.21
N LEU A 73 1.16 -4.36 2.02
CA LEU A 73 1.74 -3.73 0.83
C LEU A 73 3.24 -3.97 0.73
N CYS A 74 3.99 -3.82 1.83
CA CYS A 74 5.43 -4.07 1.83
C CYS A 74 5.76 -5.52 1.46
N VAL A 75 5.05 -6.49 2.04
CA VAL A 75 5.29 -7.92 1.76
C VAL A 75 4.99 -8.25 0.30
N THR A 76 3.84 -7.81 -0.20
CA THR A 76 3.43 -8.07 -1.60
C THR A 76 4.31 -7.31 -2.60
N SER A 77 4.71 -6.08 -2.30
CA SER A 77 5.62 -5.30 -3.14
C SER A 77 7.04 -5.86 -3.14
N PHE A 78 7.49 -6.44 -2.03
CA PHE A 78 8.77 -7.14 -1.97
C PHE A 78 8.75 -8.39 -2.87
N LEU A 79 7.72 -9.23 -2.75
CA LEU A 79 7.53 -10.38 -3.65
C LEU A 79 7.40 -9.95 -5.12
N ALA A 80 6.67 -8.87 -5.40
CA ALA A 80 6.55 -8.29 -6.72
C ALA A 80 7.90 -7.78 -7.28
N SER A 81 8.76 -7.23 -6.42
CA SER A 81 10.11 -6.81 -6.83
C SER A 81 11.00 -8.00 -7.19
N LEU A 82 10.88 -9.13 -6.47
CA LEU A 82 11.58 -10.37 -6.81
C LEU A 82 11.11 -10.93 -8.16
N PHE A 83 9.81 -10.82 -8.47
CA PHE A 83 9.28 -11.16 -9.79
C PHE A 83 9.91 -10.31 -10.89
N LEU A 84 9.91 -8.99 -10.72
CA LEU A 84 10.47 -8.05 -11.69
C LEU A 84 11.97 -8.32 -11.90
N LEU A 85 12.72 -8.51 -10.82
CA LEU A 85 14.14 -8.82 -10.89
C LEU A 85 14.40 -10.12 -11.66
N ASN A 86 13.63 -11.17 -11.39
CA ASN A 86 13.73 -12.44 -12.11
C ASN A 86 13.40 -12.30 -13.61
N SER A 87 12.39 -11.47 -13.94
CA SER A 87 12.02 -11.19 -15.33
C SER A 87 13.05 -10.34 -16.09
N ILE A 88 13.73 -9.41 -15.40
CA ILE A 88 14.76 -8.53 -15.99
C ILE A 88 16.09 -9.28 -16.18
N ILE A 89 16.44 -10.16 -15.25
CA ILE A 89 17.69 -10.95 -15.29
C ILE A 89 17.61 -12.07 -16.35
N GLY A 90 16.43 -12.37 -16.91
CA GLY A 90 16.30 -13.28 -18.04
C GLY A 90 16.41 -14.76 -17.67
N PHE A 91 15.86 -15.17 -16.52
CA PHE A 91 15.57 -16.59 -16.27
C PHE A 91 14.20 -16.96 -16.87
N TYR A 92 14.15 -16.94 -18.20
CA TYR A 92 13.18 -17.62 -19.06
C TYR A 92 13.93 -18.20 -20.26
#